data_AF-A0A950HXQ3-F1
#
_entry.id   AF-A0A950HXQ3-F1
#
_cell.length_a   1.000
_cell.length_b   1.000
_cell.length_c   1.000
_cell.angle_alpha   90.00
_cell.angle_beta   90.00
_cell.angle_gamma   90.00
#
_symmetry.space_group_name_H-M   'P 1'
#
loop_
_entity.id
_entity.type
_entity.pdbx_description
1 polymer ?
#
loop_
_entity_poly.entity_id
_entity_poly.type
_entity_poly.pdbx_seq_one_letter_code
_entity_poly.pdbx_strand_id
1 'polypeptide(L)'
;MPLPSLFAPFLSRLTRHRPVPGFVATTSTTLPPLARHAAEGCDLAAVLAAARLAFQAALEGLHDGPFGEEALALSLAEQRACGLRELWHLRGALYTLIARGLDEVEARRRLARLDFAFSAARQ
;
A
#
# COMPACT_ATOMS: atom_id res chain seq x y z
N MET A 1 21.68 -14.95 -18.32
CA MET A 1 20.65 -15.68 -17.54
C MET A 1 19.38 -14.85 -17.50
N PRO A 2 18.37 -15.05 -18.37
CA PRO A 2 17.09 -14.37 -18.26
C PRO A 2 16.02 -15.32 -17.68
N LEU A 3 15.49 -14.99 -16.50
CA LEU A 3 14.34 -15.62 -15.84
C LEU A 3 13.64 -14.54 -14.97
N PRO A 4 12.37 -14.70 -14.58
CA PRO A 4 11.17 -14.75 -15.40
C PRO A 4 10.20 -13.60 -15.05
N SER A 5 9.50 -13.09 -16.06
CA SER A 5 8.41 -12.10 -15.94
C SER A 5 7.21 -12.68 -15.18
N LEU A 6 7.21 -12.59 -13.84
CA LEU A 6 6.13 -13.08 -12.96
C LEU A 6 5.04 -12.03 -12.66
N PHE A 7 5.12 -10.82 -13.21
CA PHE A 7 4.20 -9.72 -12.89
C PHE A 7 2.92 -9.66 -13.75
N ALA A 8 2.77 -10.52 -14.75
CA ALA A 8 1.80 -10.32 -15.84
C ALA A 8 0.30 -10.52 -15.52
N PRO A 9 -0.18 -11.37 -14.59
CA PRO A 9 -1.62 -11.66 -14.57
C PRO A 9 -2.48 -10.72 -13.71
N PHE A 10 -1.89 -9.87 -12.85
CA PHE A 10 -2.68 -9.11 -11.86
C PHE A 10 -3.27 -7.79 -12.40
N LEU A 11 -2.65 -7.21 -13.44
CA LEU A 11 -2.99 -5.86 -13.90
C LEU A 11 -4.20 -5.78 -14.83
N SER A 12 -4.75 -6.91 -15.31
CA SER A 12 -5.81 -6.95 -16.31
C SER A 12 -7.24 -6.77 -15.77
N ARG A 13 -7.44 -6.52 -14.46
CA ARG A 13 -8.79 -6.53 -13.82
C ARG A 13 -9.35 -5.18 -13.36
N LEU A 14 -8.71 -4.05 -13.67
CA LEU A 14 -9.10 -2.74 -13.11
C LEU A 14 -9.85 -1.80 -14.07
N THR A 15 -10.30 -2.30 -15.23
CA THR A 15 -11.11 -1.50 -16.16
C THR A 15 -12.60 -1.63 -15.87
N ARG A 16 -13.08 -0.96 -14.81
CA ARG A 16 -14.47 -0.47 -14.76
C ARG A 16 -14.52 0.91 -14.14
N HIS A 17 -14.47 1.89 -15.02
CA HIS A 17 -14.80 3.29 -14.76
C HIS A 17 -16.32 3.42 -14.59
N ARG A 18 -16.76 4.14 -13.56
CA ARG A 18 -18.01 4.92 -13.62
C ARG A 18 -17.80 6.25 -12.86
N PRO A 19 -18.37 7.37 -13.33
CA PRO A 19 -17.96 8.72 -12.93
C PRO A 19 -18.93 9.39 -11.94
N VAL A 20 -18.67 10.70 -11.73
CA VAL A 20 -19.54 11.84 -11.34
C VAL A 20 -19.65 12.25 -9.84
N PRO A 21 -20.05 13.50 -9.52
CA PRO A 21 -19.16 14.49 -8.89
C PRO A 21 -19.73 15.10 -7.58
N GLY A 22 -18.93 15.94 -6.93
CA GLY A 22 -19.34 17.09 -6.09
C GLY A 22 -20.33 16.86 -4.94
N PHE A 23 -19.89 17.07 -3.70
CA PHE A 23 -20.80 17.58 -2.66
C PHE A 23 -20.04 18.36 -1.58
N VAL A 24 -20.47 19.60 -1.38
CA VAL A 24 -20.09 20.48 -0.28
C VAL A 24 -21.16 20.31 0.79
N ALA A 25 -20.79 20.08 2.06
CA ALA A 25 -21.71 20.30 3.18
C ALA A 25 -20.94 20.41 4.51
N THR A 26 -20.78 21.65 4.95
CA THR A 26 -20.69 22.05 6.37
C THR A 26 -21.99 21.69 7.09
N THR A 27 -21.92 21.03 8.25
CA THR A 27 -22.61 21.42 9.51
C THR A 27 -22.29 20.45 10.65
N SER A 28 -21.94 21.03 11.80
CA SER A 28 -21.95 20.38 13.12
C SER A 28 -23.34 19.80 13.40
N THR A 29 -23.44 18.52 13.74
CA THR A 29 -24.65 17.94 14.34
C THR A 29 -24.28 16.73 15.20
N THR A 30 -24.59 16.84 16.48
CA THR A 30 -24.80 15.85 17.54
C THR A 30 -24.60 14.37 17.16
N LEU A 31 -23.59 13.75 17.79
CA LEU A 31 -23.22 12.33 17.62
C LEU A 31 -24.31 11.36 18.14
N PRO A 32 -24.81 10.42 17.31
CA PRO A 32 -25.64 9.30 17.75
C PRO A 32 -24.80 8.18 18.39
N PRO A 33 -25.38 7.31 19.25
CA PRO A 33 -24.69 6.18 19.90
C PRO A 33 -24.38 5.00 18.95
N LEU A 34 -24.44 5.22 17.63
CA LEU A 34 -23.99 4.28 16.60
C LEU A 34 -22.47 4.33 16.36
N ALA A 35 -21.77 5.26 17.01
CA ALA A 35 -20.31 5.44 16.88
C ALA A 35 -19.46 4.30 17.47
N ARG A 36 -20.04 3.26 18.06
CA ARG A 36 -19.28 2.11 18.56
C ARG A 36 -18.87 1.12 17.46
N HIS A 37 -19.60 1.05 16.35
CA HIS A 37 -19.18 0.24 15.18
C HIS A 37 -18.42 1.06 14.12
N ALA A 38 -18.51 2.39 14.15
CA ALA A 38 -17.70 3.25 13.29
C ALA A 38 -16.22 3.34 13.75
N ALA A 39 -15.95 3.09 15.04
CA ALA A 39 -14.60 3.07 15.59
C ALA A 39 -13.74 1.91 15.04
N GLU A 40 -14.32 0.73 14.82
CA GLU A 40 -13.60 -0.43 14.26
C GLU A 40 -13.23 -0.22 12.78
N GLY A 41 -14.08 0.46 12.00
CA GLY A 41 -13.76 0.85 10.62
C GLY A 41 -12.73 1.98 10.53
N CYS A 42 -12.69 2.86 11.54
CA CYS A 42 -11.68 3.91 11.65
C CYS A 42 -10.29 3.33 11.91
N ASP A 43 -10.20 2.25 12.68
CA ASP A 43 -8.94 1.57 12.98
C ASP A 43 -8.34 0.89 11.73
N LEU A 44 -9.14 0.12 11.00
CA LEU A 44 -8.66 -0.54 9.76
C LEU A 44 -8.23 0.48 8.69
N ALA A 45 -8.95 1.60 8.56
CA ALA A 45 -8.58 2.67 7.63
C ALA A 45 -7.28 3.37 8.06
N ALA A 46 -7.09 3.63 9.36
CA ALA A 46 -5.88 4.23 9.91
C ALA A 46 -4.67 3.29 9.75
N VAL A 47 -4.88 2.00 10.02
CA VAL A 47 -3.94 0.91 9.77
C VAL A 47 -3.52 0.86 8.30
N LEU A 48 -4.49 0.91 7.38
CA LEU A 48 -4.21 0.85 5.95
C LEU A 48 -3.39 2.08 5.55
N ALA A 49 -3.77 3.26 6.03
CA ALA A 49 -3.01 4.49 5.79
C ALA A 49 -1.57 4.43 6.32
N ALA A 50 -1.37 3.89 7.53
CA ALA A 50 -0.03 3.70 8.12
C ALA A 50 0.81 2.70 7.31
N ALA A 51 0.23 1.58 6.89
CA ALA A 51 0.90 0.58 6.06
C ALA A 51 1.28 1.16 4.69
N ARG A 52 0.40 1.96 4.07
CA ARG A 52 0.69 2.67 2.81
C ARG A 52 1.84 3.66 2.96
N LEU A 53 1.83 4.46 4.03
CA LEU A 53 2.89 5.43 4.30
C LEU A 53 4.24 4.73 4.51
N ALA A 54 4.26 3.62 5.25
CA ALA A 54 5.47 2.80 5.41
C ALA A 54 5.94 2.18 4.08
N PHE A 55 5.02 1.79 3.21
CA PHE A 55 5.33 1.27 1.88
C PHE A 55 5.97 2.33 0.98
N GLN A 56 5.42 3.55 0.99
CA GLN A 56 5.94 4.68 0.22
C GLN A 56 7.34 5.10 0.72
N ALA A 57 7.53 5.18 2.04
CA ALA A 57 8.84 5.43 2.64
C ALA A 57 9.86 4.34 2.27
N ALA A 58 9.43 3.09 2.09
CA ALA A 58 10.31 2.00 1.67
C ALA A 58 10.71 2.08 0.18
N LEU A 59 9.91 2.75 -0.65
CA LEU A 59 10.21 3.03 -2.06
C LEU A 59 11.04 4.29 -2.26
N GLU A 60 11.14 5.14 -1.25
CA GLU A 60 11.95 6.36 -1.30
C GLU A 60 13.42 6.01 -1.59
N GLY A 61 14.00 6.73 -2.57
CA GLY A 61 15.35 6.49 -3.08
C GLY A 61 15.47 5.40 -4.16
N LEU A 62 14.39 4.66 -4.48
CA LEU A 62 14.37 3.73 -5.62
C LEU A 62 13.84 4.40 -6.91
N HIS A 63 13.05 5.46 -6.80
CA HIS A 63 12.46 6.18 -7.95
C HIS A 63 13.52 6.84 -8.84
N ASP A 64 14.61 7.32 -8.26
CA ASP A 64 15.69 8.02 -8.99
C ASP A 64 16.75 7.07 -9.57
N GLY A 65 16.61 5.76 -9.33
CA GLY A 65 17.57 4.74 -9.71
C GLY A 65 17.22 3.99 -11.01
N PRO A 66 18.05 3.00 -11.40
CA PRO A 66 17.79 2.15 -12.56
C PRO A 66 16.54 1.26 -12.43
N PHE A 67 15.90 1.27 -11.26
CA PHE A 67 14.67 0.55 -10.94
C PHE A 67 13.45 1.47 -10.75
N GLY A 68 13.55 2.72 -11.23
CA GLY A 68 12.52 3.74 -11.04
C GLY A 68 11.18 3.38 -11.69
N GLU A 69 11.20 2.70 -12.84
CA GLU A 69 9.99 2.23 -13.51
C GLU A 69 9.28 1.13 -12.71
N GLU A 70 10.03 0.15 -12.17
CA GLU A 70 9.44 -0.88 -11.30
C GLU A 70 8.96 -0.29 -9.96
N ALA A 71 9.67 0.70 -9.40
CA ALA A 71 9.24 1.44 -8.21
C ALA A 71 7.93 2.21 -8.46
N LEU A 72 7.80 2.85 -9.63
CA LEU A 72 6.57 3.53 -10.04
C LEU A 72 5.43 2.53 -10.24
N ALA A 73 5.67 1.41 -10.93
CA ALA A 73 4.68 0.36 -11.12
C ALA A 73 4.19 -0.21 -9.78
N LEU A 74 5.09 -0.37 -8.81
CA LEU A 74 4.75 -0.84 -7.46
C LEU A 74 3.97 0.21 -6.67
N SER A 75 4.31 1.50 -6.83
CA SER A 75 3.55 2.62 -6.25
C SER A 75 2.12 2.67 -6.79
N LEU A 76 1.94 2.46 -8.10
CA LEU A 76 0.61 2.40 -8.72
C LEU A 76 -0.17 1.17 -8.25
N ALA A 77 0.50 0.03 -8.06
CA ALA A 77 -0.13 -1.17 -7.50
C ALA A 77 -0.58 -0.97 -6.05
N GLU A 78 0.23 -0.28 -5.24
CA GLU A 78 -0.10 0.12 -3.86
C GLU A 78 -1.35 1.00 -3.82
N GLN A 79 -1.43 2.04 -4.65
CA GLN A 79 -2.59 2.93 -4.73
C GLN A 79 -3.88 2.18 -5.11
N ARG A 80 -3.76 1.13 -5.94
CA ARG A 80 -4.88 0.28 -6.38
C ARG A 80 -5.28 -0.79 -5.37
N ALA A 81 -4.44 -1.07 -4.38
CA ALA A 81 -4.72 -2.07 -3.35
C ALA A 81 -5.75 -1.50 -2.35
N CYS A 82 -7.00 -2.00 -2.42
CA CYS A 82 -8.11 -1.54 -1.58
C CYS A 82 -8.12 -2.15 -0.17
N GLY A 83 -7.22 -3.08 0.14
CA GLY A 83 -7.22 -3.82 1.38
C GLY A 83 -5.83 -4.20 1.88
N LEU A 84 -5.76 -4.53 3.16
CA LEU A 84 -4.54 -4.91 3.86
C LEU A 84 -3.89 -6.16 3.24
N ARG A 85 -4.73 -7.10 2.77
CA ARG A 85 -4.31 -8.36 2.17
C ARG A 85 -3.61 -8.13 0.84
N GLU A 86 -4.18 -7.28 -0.01
CA GLU A 86 -3.58 -6.88 -1.28
C GLU A 86 -2.24 -6.16 -1.05
N LEU A 87 -2.19 -5.24 -0.09
CA LEU A 87 -0.95 -4.54 0.29
C LEU A 87 0.11 -5.52 0.81
N TRP A 88 -0.30 -6.52 1.60
CA TRP A 88 0.57 -7.58 2.10
C TRP A 88 1.15 -8.43 0.97
N HIS A 89 0.37 -8.73 -0.07
CA HIS A 89 0.89 -9.46 -1.24
C HIS A 89 1.96 -8.66 -2.01
N LEU A 90 1.90 -7.32 -2.00
CA LEU A 90 2.92 -6.47 -2.61
C LEU A 90 4.24 -6.45 -1.83
N ARG A 91 4.27 -6.92 -0.57
CA ARG A 91 5.48 -6.96 0.26
C ARG A 91 6.63 -7.74 -0.40
N GLY A 92 6.34 -8.89 -1.01
CA GLY A 92 7.35 -9.72 -1.68
C GLY A 92 7.99 -9.02 -2.89
N ALA A 93 7.17 -8.27 -3.63
CA ALA A 93 7.62 -7.45 -4.74
C ALA A 93 8.51 -6.28 -4.25
N LEU A 94 8.10 -5.60 -3.17
CA LEU A 94 8.89 -4.53 -2.54
C LEU A 94 10.26 -5.05 -2.07
N TYR A 95 10.29 -6.20 -1.39
CA TYR A 95 11.54 -6.81 -0.95
C TYR A 95 12.48 -7.09 -2.11
N THR A 96 11.96 -7.73 -3.16
CA THR A 96 12.75 -8.09 -4.35
C THR A 96 13.31 -6.84 -5.03
N LEU A 97 12.52 -5.77 -5.10
CA LEU A 97 12.93 -4.51 -5.68
C LEU A 97 14.05 -3.84 -4.87
N ILE A 98 13.89 -3.74 -3.55
CA ILE A 98 14.90 -3.14 -2.66
C ILE A 98 16.19 -3.98 -2.67
N ALA A 99 16.08 -5.31 -2.59
CA ALA A 99 17.24 -6.20 -2.58
C ALA A 99 18.05 -6.11 -3.88
N ARG A 100 17.38 -5.86 -5.01
CA ARG A 100 18.03 -5.63 -6.31
C ARG A 100 18.62 -4.23 -6.47
N GLY A 101 17.96 -3.22 -5.89
CA GLY A 101 18.33 -1.81 -6.05
C GLY A 101 19.38 -1.31 -5.06
N LEU A 102 19.35 -1.81 -3.83
CA LEU A 102 20.22 -1.36 -2.75
C LEU A 102 21.05 -2.53 -2.22
N ASP A 103 20.45 -3.34 -1.34
CA ASP A 103 21.05 -4.54 -0.75
C ASP A 103 19.97 -5.33 0.00
N GLU A 104 20.21 -6.61 0.21
CA GLU A 104 19.32 -7.51 0.93
C GLU A 104 19.15 -7.13 2.41
N VAL A 105 20.21 -6.59 3.04
CA VAL A 105 20.16 -6.14 4.43
C VAL A 105 19.18 -4.97 4.59
N GLU A 106 19.22 -4.02 3.65
CA GLU A 106 18.34 -2.86 3.64
C GLU A 106 16.90 -3.27 3.29
N ALA A 107 16.72 -4.23 2.37
CA ALA A 107 15.43 -4.82 2.06
C ALA A 107 14.80 -5.43 3.32
N ARG A 108 15.54 -6.24 4.08
CA ARG A 108 15.06 -6.82 5.36
C ARG A 108 14.70 -5.75 6.39
N ARG A 109 15.53 -4.70 6.53
CA ARG A 109 15.27 -3.59 7.47
C ARG A 109 13.98 -2.85 7.14
N ARG A 110 13.77 -2.49 5.87
CA ARG A 110 12.56 -1.80 5.40
C ARG A 110 11.32 -2.70 5.54
N LEU A 111 11.46 -4.00 5.22
CA LEU A 111 10.37 -4.96 5.41
C LEU A 111 9.98 -5.15 6.87
N ALA A 112 10.95 -5.19 7.79
CA ALA A 112 10.66 -5.33 9.22
C ALA A 112 9.85 -4.14 9.76
N ARG A 113 10.12 -2.91 9.28
CA ARG A 113 9.33 -1.72 9.62
C ARG A 113 7.89 -1.81 9.07
N LEU A 114 7.75 -2.30 7.83
CA LEU A 114 6.44 -2.54 7.22
C LEU A 114 5.66 -3.62 8.00
N ASP A 115 6.31 -4.71 8.39
CA ASP A 115 5.72 -5.82 9.15
C ASP A 115 5.28 -5.38 10.54
N PHE A 116 6.01 -4.47 11.17
CA PHE A 116 5.60 -3.85 12.43
C PHE A 116 4.29 -3.07 12.28
N ALA A 117 4.16 -2.28 11.20
CA ALA A 117 2.93 -1.55 10.90
C ALA A 117 1.73 -2.49 10.66
N PHE A 118 1.96 -3.62 9.97
CA PHE A 118 0.93 -4.64 9.78
C PHE A 118 0.60 -5.45 11.05
N SER A 119 1.53 -5.56 12.00
CA SER A 119 1.33 -6.31 13.24
C SER A 119 0.59 -5.49 14.29
N ALA A 120 0.87 -4.19 14.36
CA ALA A 120 0.14 -3.23 15.20
C ALA A 120 -1.36 -3.17 14.83
N ALA A 121 -1.68 -3.50 13.59
CA ALA A 121 -3.02 -3.52 13.02
C ALA A 121 -3.86 -4.78 13.30
N ARG A 122 -3.24 -5.84 13.82
CA ARG A 122 -3.87 -7.15 13.99
C ARG A 122 -4.21 -7.45 15.47
N GLN A 123 -3.93 -6.50 16.37
CA GLN A 123 -4.23 -6.58 17.81
C GLN A 123 -5.50 -5.79 18.11
#